data_AF-A0A9R0DHU4-F1
#
_entry.id   AF-A0A9R0DHU4-F1
#
_cell.length_a   1.000
_cell.length_b   1.000
_cell.length_c   1.000
_cell.angle_alpha   90.00
_cell.angle_beta   90.00
_cell.angle_gamma   90.00
#
_symmetry.space_group_name_H-M   'P 1'
#
loop_
_entity.id
_entity.type
_entity.pdbx_description
1 polymer ?
#
loop_
_entity_poly.entity_id
_entity_poly.type
_entity_poly.pdbx_seq_one_letter_code
_entity_poly.pdbx_strand_id
1 'polypeptide(L)'
;MYRKREGTSGIKGQLYETKLISLINFRAKFDNSLKDFYLAANIADIGTFDDICFRAKAKIGKNNKQIAIFIQAKHREADKTVLTLNSANDLSKWFTSYLTIKRSFKQDTKDVFFKGKFQDIDSYFIMYTTAKDDRDNVRFDTEVAHKLNSLIATGNDAVQPNHKETHVEFLCDIVMKEQLVELATVFAEFVNKDDNTVLSMNNDLILIYHVILAKKFFLISEIRNKNEDSEHRIARFRSEFYTSDDEFMKLFRDTLYKEILKKRALDDVTRNELLAKLLEEPLDVQILAKLIHSVVTLNKDNGKLEFVNKSVGEDLRHRLEKVKVLRANVHEAISIAAEEILRPKEIKVPVPFGNKDLTVRGSEDTNDDFTADSILVKVKNKMVEMLLQSTREI
;
A
#
# COMPACT_ATOMS: atom_id res chain seq x y z
N MET A 1 -17.24 -12.15 17.16
CA MET A 1 -17.22 -10.82 17.82
C MET A 1 -15.84 -10.24 17.57
N TYR A 2 -15.74 -9.08 16.93
CA TYR A 2 -14.45 -8.48 16.51
C TYR A 2 -13.72 -7.83 17.69
N ARG A 3 -12.38 -7.83 17.65
CA ARG A 3 -11.54 -7.16 18.66
C ARG A 3 -11.66 -5.65 18.48
N LYS A 4 -12.09 -4.94 19.52
CA LYS A 4 -12.20 -3.47 19.54
C LYS A 4 -10.82 -2.83 19.67
N ARG A 5 -10.66 -1.65 19.05
CA ARG A 5 -9.49 -0.79 19.21
C ARG A 5 -9.37 -0.25 20.65
N GLU A 6 -8.15 -0.20 21.18
CA GLU A 6 -7.84 0.40 22.49
C GLU A 6 -8.15 1.91 22.51
N GLY A 7 -8.78 2.40 23.59
CA GLY A 7 -9.08 3.82 23.80
C GLY A 7 -10.49 4.31 23.42
N THR A 8 -11.40 3.43 23.05
CA THR A 8 -12.78 3.77 22.59
C THR A 8 -13.80 4.04 23.71
N SER A 9 -13.37 4.67 24.81
CA SER A 9 -14.19 4.86 26.02
C SER A 9 -14.55 6.33 26.29
N GLY A 10 -15.80 6.69 25.98
CA GLY A 10 -16.44 7.95 26.38
C GLY A 10 -17.90 8.01 25.88
N ILE A 11 -18.84 8.50 26.72
CA ILE A 11 -20.29 8.53 26.41
C ILE A 11 -20.64 9.47 25.23
N LYS A 12 -19.76 10.42 24.89
CA LYS A 12 -19.94 11.36 23.78
C LYS A 12 -19.40 10.73 22.47
N GLY A 13 -20.21 10.74 21.41
CA GLY A 13 -19.87 10.08 20.13
C GLY A 13 -20.24 8.59 20.10
N GLN A 14 -19.88 7.82 21.12
CA GLN A 14 -20.18 6.38 21.17
C GLN A 14 -21.68 6.06 21.21
N LEU A 15 -22.50 6.90 21.87
CA LEU A 15 -23.95 6.76 21.84
C LEU A 15 -24.52 6.98 20.43
N TYR A 16 -23.90 7.89 19.66
CA TYR A 16 -24.29 8.15 18.27
C TYR A 16 -23.93 6.98 17.37
N GLU A 17 -22.71 6.44 17.47
CA GLU A 17 -22.30 5.20 16.80
C GLU A 17 -23.22 4.03 17.16
N THR A 18 -23.54 3.86 18.45
CA THR A 18 -24.41 2.78 18.95
C THR A 18 -25.82 2.87 18.39
N LYS A 19 -26.37 4.09 18.30
CA LYS A 19 -27.68 4.32 17.66
C LYS A 19 -27.63 4.02 16.17
N LEU A 20 -26.58 4.46 15.49
CA LEU A 20 -26.38 4.24 14.05
C LEU A 20 -26.26 2.75 13.72
N ILE A 21 -25.40 2.02 14.42
CA ILE A 21 -25.24 0.57 14.20
C ILE A 21 -26.54 -0.18 14.50
N SER A 22 -27.27 0.22 15.54
CA SER A 22 -28.56 -0.38 15.88
C SER A 22 -29.60 -0.16 14.79
N LEU A 23 -29.64 1.04 14.21
CA LEU A 23 -30.53 1.38 13.09
C LEU A 23 -30.17 0.59 11.83
N ILE A 24 -28.89 0.55 11.45
CA ILE A 24 -28.42 -0.20 10.28
C ILE A 24 -28.75 -1.69 10.46
N ASN A 25 -28.47 -2.25 11.65
CA ASN A 25 -28.79 -3.63 11.96
C ASN A 25 -30.31 -3.91 11.83
N PHE A 26 -31.14 -3.02 12.38
CA PHE A 26 -32.59 -3.14 12.27
C PHE A 26 -33.03 -3.13 10.80
N ARG A 27 -32.64 -2.11 10.03
CA ARG A 27 -33.00 -2.00 8.61
C ARG A 27 -32.53 -3.20 7.81
N ALA A 28 -31.30 -3.64 8.01
CA ALA A 28 -30.75 -4.79 7.31
C ALA A 28 -31.48 -6.10 7.64
N LYS A 29 -31.83 -6.31 8.92
CA LYS A 29 -32.53 -7.52 9.39
C LYS A 29 -33.93 -7.67 8.77
N PHE A 30 -34.60 -6.56 8.48
CA PHE A 30 -35.96 -6.56 7.91
C PHE A 30 -35.99 -6.34 6.39
N ASP A 31 -34.82 -6.29 5.75
CA ASP A 31 -34.71 -6.09 4.31
C ASP A 31 -34.64 -7.42 3.57
N ASN A 32 -35.76 -7.83 2.95
CA ASN A 32 -35.86 -9.07 2.19
C ASN A 32 -34.94 -9.14 0.95
N SER A 33 -34.35 -8.01 0.55
CA SER A 33 -33.45 -7.90 -0.60
C SER A 33 -31.98 -8.12 -0.23
N LEU A 34 -31.67 -8.29 1.06
CA LEU A 34 -30.34 -8.60 1.57
C LEU A 34 -30.21 -10.09 1.95
N LYS A 35 -29.05 -10.66 1.62
CA LYS A 35 -28.63 -12.01 2.04
C LYS A 35 -27.21 -11.96 2.59
N ASP A 36 -26.83 -12.97 3.37
CA ASP A 36 -25.47 -13.15 3.91
C ASP A 36 -24.94 -11.88 4.58
N PHE A 37 -25.73 -11.34 5.51
CA PHE A 37 -25.47 -10.06 6.16
C PHE A 37 -24.50 -10.21 7.35
N TYR A 38 -23.46 -9.38 7.35
CA TYR A 38 -22.46 -9.25 8.40
C TYR A 38 -22.32 -7.79 8.83
N LEU A 39 -22.25 -7.57 10.13
CA LEU A 39 -22.07 -6.27 10.73
C LEU A 39 -20.98 -6.33 11.79
N ALA A 40 -20.10 -5.35 11.76
CA ALA A 40 -19.01 -5.18 12.69
C ALA A 40 -18.88 -3.71 13.09
N ALA A 41 -18.22 -3.47 14.20
CA ALA A 41 -17.89 -2.13 14.68
C ALA A 41 -16.50 -2.12 15.28
N ASN A 42 -15.81 -1.00 15.11
CA ASN A 42 -14.46 -0.75 15.60
C ASN A 42 -13.51 -1.89 15.22
N ILE A 43 -13.52 -2.30 13.94
CA ILE A 43 -12.61 -3.35 13.45
C ILE A 43 -11.17 -2.85 13.59
N ALA A 44 -10.34 -3.57 14.35
CA ALA A 44 -8.94 -3.23 14.48
C ALA A 44 -8.18 -3.30 13.14
N ASP A 45 -7.15 -2.47 12.99
CA ASP A 45 -6.14 -2.53 11.92
C ASP A 45 -6.64 -2.25 10.49
N ILE A 46 -7.82 -1.65 10.31
CA ILE A 46 -8.35 -1.29 8.97
C ILE A 46 -8.40 0.22 8.67
N GLY A 47 -7.84 1.05 9.55
CA GLY A 47 -7.75 2.49 9.34
C GLY A 47 -8.93 3.27 9.91
N THR A 48 -9.39 4.31 9.22
CA THR A 48 -10.37 5.28 9.74
C THR A 48 -11.83 4.98 9.47
N PHE A 49 -12.13 4.01 8.61
CA PHE A 49 -13.50 3.60 8.28
C PHE A 49 -13.87 2.32 9.05
N ASP A 50 -13.46 2.27 10.31
CA ASP A 50 -13.58 1.14 11.21
C ASP A 50 -14.80 1.21 12.13
N ASP A 51 -15.43 2.39 12.29
CA ASP A 51 -16.50 2.61 13.25
C ASP A 51 -17.67 1.64 13.05
N ILE A 52 -18.15 1.52 11.80
CA ILE A 52 -19.18 0.54 11.41
C ILE A 52 -18.81 -0.06 10.06
N CYS A 53 -18.74 -1.38 9.99
CA CYS A 53 -18.48 -2.10 8.75
C CYS A 53 -19.62 -3.09 8.47
N PHE A 54 -20.15 -3.04 7.26
CA PHE A 54 -21.30 -3.80 6.80
C PHE A 54 -20.93 -4.58 5.55
N ARG A 55 -21.29 -5.87 5.48
CA ARG A 55 -21.15 -6.67 4.26
C ARG A 55 -22.42 -7.45 4.01
N ALA A 56 -22.87 -7.49 2.75
CA ALA A 56 -24.03 -8.29 2.37
C ALA A 56 -24.01 -8.62 0.87
N LYS A 57 -24.83 -9.61 0.49
CA LYS A 57 -25.29 -9.79 -0.89
C LYS A 57 -26.60 -9.04 -1.07
N ALA A 58 -26.60 -8.01 -1.90
CA ALA A 58 -27.77 -7.16 -2.13
C ALA A 58 -28.34 -7.38 -3.53
N LYS A 59 -29.67 -7.47 -3.61
CA LYS A 59 -30.39 -7.36 -4.88
C LYS A 59 -30.42 -5.90 -5.33
N ILE A 60 -29.67 -5.58 -6.38
CA ILE A 60 -29.58 -4.25 -6.99
C ILE A 60 -30.03 -4.39 -8.44
N GLY A 61 -31.12 -3.72 -8.79
CA GLY A 61 -31.80 -3.91 -10.08
C GLY A 61 -32.21 -5.36 -10.29
N LYS A 62 -31.75 -5.95 -11.40
CA LYS A 62 -31.98 -7.38 -11.73
C LYS A 62 -30.87 -8.31 -11.22
N ASN A 63 -29.79 -7.75 -10.67
CA ASN A 63 -28.58 -8.48 -10.32
C ASN A 63 -28.43 -8.63 -8.80
N ASN A 64 -27.65 -9.62 -8.38
CA ASN A 64 -27.18 -9.71 -7.00
C ASN A 64 -25.73 -9.25 -6.97
N LYS A 65 -25.42 -8.23 -6.18
CA LYS A 65 -24.06 -7.73 -6.00
C LYS A 65 -23.58 -7.99 -4.58
N GLN A 66 -22.31 -8.29 -4.43
CA GLN A 66 -21.65 -8.29 -3.12
C GLN A 66 -21.31 -6.84 -2.80
N ILE A 67 -21.79 -6.35 -1.66
CA ILE A 67 -21.50 -4.99 -1.20
C ILE A 67 -20.76 -5.04 0.13
N ALA A 68 -19.76 -4.19 0.26
CA ALA A 68 -19.06 -3.92 1.52
C ALA A 68 -19.10 -2.41 1.77
N ILE A 69 -19.48 -2.01 2.99
CA ILE A 69 -19.64 -0.60 3.35
C ILE A 69 -18.83 -0.35 4.62
N PHE A 70 -17.94 0.62 4.54
CA PHE A 70 -17.04 1.02 5.61
C PHE A 70 -17.39 2.44 6.01
N ILE A 71 -17.82 2.63 7.26
CA ILE A 71 -18.37 3.89 7.73
C ILE A 71 -17.44 4.49 8.77
N GLN A 72 -17.13 5.77 8.60
CA GLN A 72 -16.60 6.64 9.64
C GLN A 72 -17.74 7.52 10.18
N ALA A 73 -18.12 7.32 11.44
CA ALA A 73 -19.17 8.08 12.10
C ALA A 73 -18.58 9.34 12.74
N LYS A 74 -18.96 10.52 12.26
CA LYS A 74 -18.55 11.79 12.85
C LYS A 74 -19.75 12.55 13.40
N HIS A 75 -19.80 12.68 14.72
CA HIS A 75 -20.74 13.62 15.33
C HIS A 75 -20.23 15.05 15.14
N ARG A 76 -21.02 15.90 14.49
CA ARG A 76 -20.76 17.33 14.32
C ARG A 76 -21.92 18.15 14.88
N GLU A 77 -21.61 19.29 15.48
CA GLU A 77 -22.64 20.25 15.91
C GLU A 77 -23.41 20.80 14.69
N ALA A 78 -24.69 21.13 14.89
CA ALA A 78 -25.65 21.40 13.80
C ALA A 78 -25.34 22.67 12.98
N ASP A 79 -24.44 23.52 13.47
CA ASP A 79 -23.93 24.75 12.84
C ASP A 79 -22.66 24.53 12.00
N LYS A 80 -22.07 23.32 12.05
CA LYS A 80 -20.88 22.97 11.25
C LYS A 80 -21.28 22.39 9.91
N THR A 81 -20.52 22.73 8.86
CA THR A 81 -20.71 22.23 7.49
C THR A 81 -20.30 20.76 7.35
N VAL A 82 -20.69 20.15 6.21
CA VAL A 82 -20.22 18.82 5.79
C VAL A 82 -18.70 18.79 5.69
N LEU A 83 -18.13 17.60 5.52
CA LEU A 83 -16.72 17.37 5.31
C LEU A 83 -16.16 18.24 4.15
N THR A 84 -15.48 19.33 4.48
CA THR A 84 -14.69 20.09 3.52
C THR A 84 -13.29 19.49 3.43
N LEU A 85 -12.83 19.17 2.22
CA LEU A 85 -11.46 18.74 1.95
C LEU A 85 -10.53 19.96 2.07
N ASN A 86 -10.14 20.30 3.30
CA ASN A 86 -9.38 21.52 3.58
C ASN A 86 -7.89 21.40 3.22
N SER A 87 -7.38 20.17 3.10
CA SER A 87 -5.99 19.93 2.72
C SER A 87 -5.81 18.60 2.00
N ALA A 88 -4.75 18.50 1.20
CA ALA A 88 -4.30 17.26 0.59
C ALA A 88 -3.97 16.20 1.65
N ASN A 89 -3.41 16.59 2.80
CA ASN A 89 -3.06 15.66 3.88
C ASN A 89 -4.27 14.94 4.50
N ASP A 90 -5.46 15.56 4.50
CA ASP A 90 -6.68 14.88 4.96
C ASP A 90 -7.05 13.70 4.06
N LEU A 91 -6.83 13.83 2.75
CA LEU A 91 -7.06 12.78 1.76
C LEU A 91 -6.10 11.59 1.94
N SER A 92 -4.84 11.87 2.27
CA SER A 92 -3.82 10.83 2.49
C SER A 92 -4.27 9.80 3.52
N LYS A 93 -4.81 10.25 4.65
CA LYS A 93 -5.26 9.38 5.74
C LYS A 93 -6.38 8.42 5.32
N TRP A 94 -7.38 8.94 4.60
CA TRP A 94 -8.49 8.12 4.11
C TRP A 94 -8.05 7.17 3.01
N PHE A 95 -7.13 7.63 2.17
CA PHE A 95 -6.58 6.81 1.11
C PHE A 95 -5.73 5.65 1.64
N THR A 96 -4.88 5.89 2.63
CA THR A 96 -4.16 4.80 3.33
C THR A 96 -5.14 3.80 3.95
N SER A 97 -6.25 4.28 4.54
CA SER A 97 -7.28 3.39 5.10
C SER A 97 -7.96 2.54 4.02
N TYR A 98 -8.29 3.15 2.87
CA TYR A 98 -8.79 2.45 1.69
C TYR A 98 -7.83 1.32 1.24
N LEU A 99 -6.54 1.62 1.15
CA LEU A 99 -5.53 0.63 0.74
C LEU A 99 -5.36 -0.50 1.76
N THR A 100 -5.35 -0.18 3.05
CA THR A 100 -5.31 -1.19 4.11
C THR A 100 -6.52 -2.12 4.02
N ILE A 101 -7.73 -1.56 3.87
CA ILE A 101 -8.96 -2.34 3.70
C ILE A 101 -8.89 -3.22 2.46
N LYS A 102 -8.45 -2.68 1.33
CA LYS A 102 -8.26 -3.44 0.08
C LYS A 102 -7.32 -4.64 0.29
N ARG A 103 -6.21 -4.45 1.01
CA ARG A 103 -5.22 -5.51 1.32
C ARG A 103 -5.76 -6.58 2.30
N SER A 104 -6.77 -6.25 3.09
CA SER A 104 -7.42 -7.22 3.99
C SER A 104 -8.20 -8.29 3.24
N PHE A 105 -8.68 -8.00 2.02
CA PHE A 105 -9.42 -8.96 1.21
C PHE A 105 -8.53 -10.06 0.64
N LYS A 106 -8.88 -11.32 0.92
CA LYS A 106 -8.12 -12.51 0.47
C LYS A 106 -9.09 -13.63 0.12
N GLN A 107 -8.77 -14.45 -0.89
CA GLN A 107 -9.61 -15.61 -1.24
C GLN A 107 -9.66 -16.66 -0.10
N ASP A 108 -8.51 -16.91 0.52
CA ASP A 108 -8.35 -17.99 1.51
C ASP A 108 -8.36 -17.52 2.97
N THR A 109 -8.89 -16.32 3.25
CA THR A 109 -9.02 -15.86 4.63
C THR A 109 -10.15 -16.59 5.38
N LYS A 110 -9.92 -16.83 6.68
CA LYS A 110 -10.95 -17.30 7.61
C LYS A 110 -11.92 -16.19 8.00
N ASP A 111 -11.55 -14.91 7.80
CA ASP A 111 -12.43 -13.79 8.10
C ASP A 111 -13.48 -13.64 6.99
N VAL A 112 -14.72 -14.04 7.31
CA VAL A 112 -15.84 -14.01 6.38
C VAL A 112 -16.10 -12.59 5.85
N PHE A 113 -15.81 -11.56 6.65
CA PHE A 113 -16.01 -10.17 6.22
C PHE A 113 -15.05 -9.77 5.10
N PHE A 114 -13.82 -10.30 5.09
CA PHE A 114 -12.79 -9.99 4.08
C PHE A 114 -12.55 -11.11 3.07
N LYS A 115 -13.44 -12.10 2.99
CA LYS A 115 -13.30 -13.21 2.05
C LYS A 115 -13.60 -12.81 0.60
N GLY A 116 -12.73 -13.19 -0.34
CA GLY A 116 -12.90 -12.95 -1.78
C GLY A 116 -11.88 -11.97 -2.35
N LYS A 117 -11.98 -11.69 -3.65
CA LYS A 117 -11.19 -10.64 -4.31
C LYS A 117 -11.90 -9.30 -4.13
N PHE A 118 -11.14 -8.26 -3.83
CA PHE A 118 -11.69 -6.90 -3.65
C PHE A 118 -12.42 -6.40 -4.90
N GLN A 119 -11.92 -6.73 -6.10
CA GLN A 119 -12.51 -6.31 -7.38
C GLN A 119 -13.91 -6.90 -7.64
N ASP A 120 -14.24 -8.02 -6.99
CA ASP A 120 -15.54 -8.69 -7.17
C ASP A 120 -16.59 -8.16 -6.17
N ILE A 121 -16.25 -7.16 -5.35
CA ILE A 121 -17.06 -6.64 -4.24
C ILE A 121 -17.17 -5.12 -4.35
N ASP A 122 -18.39 -4.64 -4.57
CA ASP A 122 -18.70 -3.21 -4.59
C ASP A 122 -18.46 -2.62 -3.20
N SER A 123 -17.36 -1.87 -3.06
CA SER A 123 -16.88 -1.38 -1.77
C SER A 123 -17.09 0.13 -1.64
N TYR A 124 -17.80 0.55 -0.59
CA TYR A 124 -18.18 1.95 -0.34
C TYR A 124 -17.57 2.46 0.96
N PHE A 125 -16.99 3.67 0.90
CA PHE A 125 -16.34 4.33 2.03
C PHE A 125 -17.12 5.59 2.37
N ILE A 126 -17.82 5.58 3.50
CA ILE A 126 -18.84 6.57 3.83
C ILE A 126 -18.43 7.34 5.08
N MET A 127 -18.53 8.67 5.03
CA MET A 127 -18.46 9.50 6.24
C MET A 127 -19.86 9.92 6.64
N TYR A 128 -20.32 9.43 7.79
CA TYR A 128 -21.67 9.68 8.27
C TYR A 128 -21.68 10.81 9.31
N THR A 129 -22.43 11.87 9.06
CA THR A 129 -22.42 13.11 9.87
C THR A 129 -23.81 13.61 10.21
N THR A 130 -23.93 14.34 11.34
CA THR A 130 -25.14 15.06 11.76
C THR A 130 -25.25 16.48 11.18
N ALA A 131 -24.23 16.94 10.45
CA ALA A 131 -24.19 18.25 9.81
C ALA A 131 -25.19 18.36 8.64
N LYS A 132 -25.68 19.59 8.37
CA LYS A 132 -26.52 19.88 7.21
C LYS A 132 -25.70 19.89 5.92
N ASP A 133 -26.34 19.50 4.82
CA ASP A 133 -25.74 19.36 3.50
C ASP A 133 -25.04 20.65 3.03
N ASP A 134 -23.89 20.47 2.37
CA ASP A 134 -23.10 21.56 1.80
C ASP A 134 -23.62 21.85 0.39
N ARG A 135 -23.75 23.12 0.03
CA ARG A 135 -24.24 23.53 -1.30
C ARG A 135 -23.29 23.11 -2.42
N ASP A 136 -22.04 22.79 -2.09
CA ASP A 136 -21.01 22.44 -3.05
C ASP A 136 -20.92 20.92 -3.35
N ASN A 137 -21.75 20.07 -2.72
CA ASN A 137 -21.73 18.63 -2.97
C ASN A 137 -22.63 18.21 -4.15
N VAL A 138 -22.29 17.08 -4.77
CA VAL A 138 -23.11 16.47 -5.83
C VAL A 138 -23.88 15.28 -5.26
N ARG A 139 -25.15 15.14 -5.66
CA ARG A 139 -25.95 13.97 -5.29
C ARG A 139 -25.29 12.69 -5.78
N PHE A 140 -25.14 11.72 -4.90
CA PHE A 140 -24.64 10.40 -5.29
C PHE A 140 -25.77 9.65 -5.99
N ASP A 141 -25.68 9.50 -7.31
CA ASP A 141 -26.71 8.88 -8.15
C ASP A 141 -26.12 7.73 -8.98
N THR A 142 -25.99 6.58 -8.34
CA THR A 142 -25.58 5.32 -8.96
C THR A 142 -26.65 4.26 -8.73
N GLU A 143 -26.59 3.12 -9.43
CA GLU A 143 -27.55 2.02 -9.27
C GLU A 143 -27.71 1.56 -7.80
N VAL A 144 -26.68 1.75 -6.98
CA VAL A 144 -26.66 1.37 -5.55
C VAL A 144 -27.13 2.49 -4.61
N ALA A 145 -27.25 3.74 -5.08
CA ALA A 145 -27.47 4.92 -4.24
C ALA A 145 -28.75 4.81 -3.42
N HIS A 146 -29.86 4.42 -4.05
CA HIS A 146 -31.12 4.18 -3.36
C HIS A 146 -30.98 3.14 -2.25
N LYS A 147 -30.20 2.08 -2.49
CA LYS A 147 -29.98 1.02 -1.51
C LYS A 147 -29.12 1.49 -0.33
N LEU A 148 -28.08 2.28 -0.60
CA LEU A 148 -27.26 2.87 0.47
C LEU A 148 -28.08 3.85 1.31
N ASN A 149 -28.89 4.69 0.68
CA ASN A 149 -29.77 5.63 1.38
C ASN A 149 -30.76 4.90 2.27
N SER A 150 -31.41 3.84 1.77
CA SER A 150 -32.36 3.06 2.57
C SER A 150 -31.72 2.39 3.78
N LEU A 151 -30.46 1.94 3.65
CA LEU A 151 -29.76 1.24 4.72
C LEU A 151 -29.14 2.21 5.75
N ILE A 152 -28.52 3.29 5.30
CA ILE A 152 -27.58 4.07 6.11
C ILE A 152 -28.06 5.51 6.36
N ALA A 153 -28.79 6.13 5.43
CA ALA A 153 -29.20 7.52 5.58
C ALA A 153 -30.47 7.67 6.45
N THR A 154 -30.50 8.67 7.32
CA THR A 154 -31.69 9.09 8.09
C THR A 154 -32.21 10.46 7.67
N GLY A 155 -31.45 11.19 6.85
CA GLY A 155 -31.82 12.46 6.23
C GLY A 155 -32.05 12.32 4.73
N ASN A 156 -31.71 13.36 3.97
CA ASN A 156 -31.78 13.37 2.50
C ASN A 156 -30.79 12.36 1.86
N ASP A 157 -30.66 12.41 0.54
CA ASP A 157 -29.77 11.56 -0.24
C ASP A 157 -28.30 11.64 0.20
N ALA A 158 -27.57 10.53 0.05
CA ALA A 158 -26.13 10.51 0.10
C ALA A 158 -25.54 11.46 -0.96
N VAL A 159 -24.47 12.14 -0.58
CA VAL A 159 -23.76 13.10 -1.42
C VAL A 159 -22.30 12.70 -1.55
N GLN A 160 -21.71 13.01 -2.71
CA GLN A 160 -20.29 12.86 -2.95
C GLN A 160 -19.61 14.23 -2.75
N PRO A 161 -18.47 14.28 -2.04
CA PRO A 161 -17.68 15.50 -1.94
C PRO A 161 -17.22 15.93 -3.32
N ASN A 162 -17.31 17.23 -3.60
CA ASN A 162 -16.68 17.79 -4.78
C ASN A 162 -15.15 17.68 -4.67
N HIS A 163 -14.48 17.40 -5.79
CA HIS A 163 -13.04 17.26 -5.84
C HIS A 163 -12.47 18.04 -7.01
N LYS A 164 -11.22 18.46 -6.87
CA LYS A 164 -10.45 19.14 -7.91
C LYS A 164 -9.45 18.17 -8.53
N GLU A 165 -9.02 18.43 -9.75
CA GLU A 165 -7.97 17.64 -10.41
C GLU A 165 -6.71 17.52 -9.54
N THR A 166 -6.33 18.59 -8.83
CA THR A 166 -5.19 18.61 -7.89
C THR A 166 -5.32 17.62 -6.74
N HIS A 167 -6.54 17.24 -6.34
CA HIS A 167 -6.76 16.18 -5.34
C HIS A 167 -6.44 14.80 -5.93
N VAL A 168 -6.78 14.59 -7.21
CA VAL A 168 -6.46 13.36 -7.94
C VAL A 168 -4.95 13.25 -8.12
N GLU A 169 -4.28 14.33 -8.55
CA GLU A 169 -2.82 14.38 -8.70
C GLU A 169 -2.08 14.06 -7.39
N PHE A 170 -2.55 14.61 -6.27
CA PHE A 170 -1.98 14.31 -4.96
C PHE A 170 -2.16 12.83 -4.58
N LEU A 171 -3.34 12.26 -4.82
CA LEU A 171 -3.58 10.83 -4.59
C LEU A 171 -2.72 9.96 -5.52
N CYS A 172 -2.48 10.39 -6.76
CA CYS A 172 -1.56 9.72 -7.68
C CYS A 172 -0.16 9.60 -7.05
N ASP A 173 0.38 10.70 -6.49
CA ASP A 173 1.72 10.67 -5.87
C ASP A 173 1.82 9.66 -4.72
N ILE A 174 0.80 9.62 -3.86
CA ILE A 174 0.74 8.64 -2.76
C ILE A 174 0.71 7.21 -3.29
N VAL A 175 -0.17 6.94 -4.26
CA VAL A 175 -0.26 5.60 -4.85
C VAL A 175 1.05 5.21 -5.53
N MET A 176 1.78 6.16 -6.16
CA MET A 176 3.02 5.87 -6.85
C MET A 176 4.05 5.40 -5.86
N LYS A 177 4.20 6.14 -4.76
CA LYS A 177 5.14 5.81 -3.69
C LYS A 177 4.84 4.45 -3.09
N GLU A 178 3.58 4.13 -2.84
CA GLU A 178 3.19 2.81 -2.34
C GLU A 178 3.45 1.68 -3.35
N GLN A 179 3.08 1.86 -4.61
CA GLN A 179 3.31 0.85 -5.64
C GLN A 179 4.80 0.64 -5.91
N LEU A 180 5.62 1.69 -5.82
CA LEU A 180 7.08 1.57 -5.92
C LEU A 180 7.66 0.76 -4.75
N VAL A 181 7.17 0.96 -3.53
CA VAL A 181 7.57 0.17 -2.35
C VAL A 181 7.19 -1.30 -2.54
N GLU A 182 5.97 -1.57 -3.02
CA GLU A 182 5.50 -2.94 -3.27
C GLU A 182 6.28 -3.60 -4.41
N LEU A 183 6.52 -2.87 -5.50
CA LEU A 183 7.34 -3.32 -6.63
C LEU A 183 8.78 -3.62 -6.20
N ALA A 184 9.40 -2.76 -5.38
CA ALA A 184 10.72 -2.99 -4.82
C ALA A 184 10.76 -4.24 -3.94
N THR A 185 9.70 -4.49 -3.17
CA THR A 185 9.56 -5.71 -2.36
C THR A 185 9.49 -6.95 -3.25
N VAL A 186 8.63 -6.96 -4.27
CA VAL A 186 8.53 -8.06 -5.25
C VAL A 186 9.88 -8.33 -5.93
N PHE A 187 10.59 -7.26 -6.33
CA PHE A 187 11.93 -7.39 -6.90
C PHE A 187 12.96 -7.94 -5.89
N ALA A 188 12.93 -7.50 -4.64
CA ALA A 188 13.80 -8.04 -3.59
C ALA A 188 13.58 -9.54 -3.38
N GLU A 189 12.33 -9.99 -3.43
CA GLU A 189 12.03 -11.42 -3.37
C GLU A 189 12.64 -12.18 -4.53
N PHE A 190 12.53 -11.64 -5.74
CA PHE A 190 13.13 -12.24 -6.93
C PHE A 190 14.66 -12.26 -6.86
N VAL A 191 15.31 -11.15 -6.48
CA VAL A 191 16.77 -11.06 -6.38
C VAL A 191 17.34 -12.08 -5.39
N ASN A 192 16.62 -12.34 -4.30
CA ASN A 192 16.99 -13.31 -3.28
C ASN A 192 16.66 -14.77 -3.64
N LYS A 193 15.89 -15.02 -4.70
CA LYS A 193 15.71 -16.38 -5.23
C LYS A 193 16.98 -16.75 -5.99
N ASP A 194 17.74 -17.69 -5.45
CA ASP A 194 18.97 -18.18 -6.07
C ASP A 194 18.70 -19.31 -7.07
N ASP A 195 17.68 -19.15 -7.92
CA ASP A 195 17.15 -20.23 -8.76
C ASP A 195 17.39 -20.02 -10.27
N ASN A 196 18.17 -19.01 -10.67
CA ASN A 196 18.48 -18.69 -12.07
C ASN A 196 17.22 -18.58 -12.98
N THR A 197 16.06 -18.31 -12.39
CA THR A 197 14.77 -18.22 -13.07
C THR A 197 14.60 -16.88 -13.79
N VAL A 198 13.62 -16.83 -14.70
CA VAL A 198 13.22 -15.62 -15.40
C VAL A 198 12.16 -14.89 -14.57
N LEU A 199 12.29 -13.57 -14.45
CA LEU A 199 11.29 -12.72 -13.77
C LEU A 199 9.90 -12.91 -14.42
N SER A 200 8.92 -13.29 -13.61
CA SER A 200 7.56 -13.53 -14.11
C SER A 200 6.81 -12.23 -14.39
N MET A 201 6.20 -12.13 -15.59
CA MET A 201 5.27 -11.05 -15.95
C MET A 201 3.83 -11.30 -15.50
N ASN A 202 3.56 -12.42 -14.80
CA ASN A 202 2.24 -12.70 -14.23
C ASN A 202 1.95 -11.89 -12.96
N ASN A 203 2.87 -11.00 -12.57
CA ASN A 203 2.66 -10.03 -11.50
C ASN A 203 2.21 -8.69 -12.09
N ASP A 204 1.06 -8.20 -11.67
CA ASP A 204 0.44 -6.97 -12.19
C ASP A 204 1.38 -5.75 -12.08
N LEU A 205 2.15 -5.62 -11.00
CA LEU A 205 3.08 -4.49 -10.84
C LEU A 205 4.23 -4.60 -11.84
N ILE A 206 4.79 -5.79 -12.05
CA ILE A 206 5.85 -6.00 -13.04
C ILE A 206 5.30 -5.71 -14.45
N LEU A 207 4.10 -6.20 -14.77
CA LEU A 207 3.44 -5.97 -16.05
C LEU A 207 3.15 -4.48 -16.31
N ILE A 208 2.83 -3.71 -15.27
CA ILE A 208 2.59 -2.26 -15.40
C ILE A 208 3.92 -1.50 -15.53
N TYR A 209 4.93 -1.85 -14.74
CA TYR A 209 6.13 -1.01 -14.55
C TYR A 209 7.37 -1.46 -15.34
N HIS A 210 7.36 -2.62 -16.00
CA HIS A 210 8.55 -3.15 -16.72
C HIS A 210 9.17 -2.15 -17.71
N VAL A 211 8.38 -1.34 -18.41
CA VAL A 211 8.90 -0.33 -19.35
C VAL A 211 9.66 0.78 -18.63
N ILE A 212 9.13 1.25 -17.50
CA ILE A 212 9.76 2.32 -16.71
C ILE A 212 11.03 1.77 -16.07
N LEU A 213 10.97 0.57 -15.51
CA LEU A 213 12.13 -0.14 -14.97
C LEU A 213 13.25 -0.28 -16.01
N ALA A 214 12.93 -0.75 -17.21
CA ALA A 214 13.90 -0.88 -18.31
C ALA A 214 14.50 0.47 -18.75
N LYS A 215 13.76 1.57 -18.65
CA LYS A 215 14.25 2.89 -19.04
C LYS A 215 15.10 3.57 -17.98
N LYS A 216 14.66 3.53 -16.72
CA LYS A 216 15.21 4.32 -15.62
C LYS A 216 16.16 3.53 -14.73
N PHE A 217 15.89 2.24 -14.50
CA PHE A 217 16.60 1.44 -13.49
C PHE A 217 17.61 0.49 -14.11
N PHE A 218 17.30 -0.06 -15.29
CA PHE A 218 18.07 -1.15 -15.88
C PHE A 218 18.70 -0.81 -17.23
N LEU A 219 19.88 -1.38 -17.47
CA LEU A 219 20.43 -1.64 -18.79
C LEU A 219 19.93 -3.01 -19.22
N ILE A 220 19.17 -3.07 -20.32
CA ILE A 220 18.63 -4.32 -20.85
C ILE A 220 19.46 -4.77 -22.04
N SER A 221 19.96 -6.01 -22.01
CA SER A 221 20.71 -6.60 -23.12
C SER A 221 19.83 -6.91 -24.33
N GLU A 222 20.48 -7.31 -25.42
CA GLU A 222 19.80 -8.05 -26.49
C GLU A 222 19.27 -9.40 -25.99
N ILE A 223 18.39 -10.02 -26.80
CA ILE A 223 17.83 -11.34 -26.52
C ILE A 223 18.94 -12.39 -26.55
N ARG A 224 19.04 -13.16 -25.47
CA ARG A 224 19.90 -14.35 -25.34
C ARG A 224 19.10 -15.63 -25.61
N ASN A 225 19.80 -16.68 -26.01
CA ASN A 225 19.24 -18.01 -26.29
C ASN A 225 18.11 -17.95 -27.33
N LYS A 226 18.32 -17.18 -28.41
CA LYS A 226 17.33 -17.02 -29.49
C LYS A 226 16.93 -18.38 -30.06
N ASN A 227 15.63 -18.58 -30.26
CA ASN A 227 14.95 -19.78 -30.74
C ASN A 227 14.96 -20.96 -29.76
N GLU A 228 15.16 -20.72 -28.47
CA GLU A 228 15.00 -21.72 -27.42
C GLU A 228 13.83 -21.35 -26.48
N ASP A 229 13.22 -22.35 -25.83
CA ASP A 229 12.18 -22.11 -24.80
C ASP A 229 12.71 -21.31 -23.59
N SER A 230 14.02 -21.09 -23.53
CA SER A 230 14.72 -20.31 -22.50
C SER A 230 15.05 -18.86 -22.92
N GLU A 231 14.45 -18.36 -24.00
CA GLU A 231 14.65 -16.99 -24.48
C GLU A 231 14.44 -15.95 -23.37
N HIS A 232 15.46 -15.13 -23.14
CA HIS A 232 15.42 -14.08 -22.13
C HIS A 232 16.32 -12.91 -22.50
N ARG A 233 16.18 -11.81 -21.76
CA ARG A 233 17.11 -10.69 -21.77
C ARG A 233 17.75 -10.58 -20.39
N ILE A 234 18.90 -9.91 -20.32
CA ILE A 234 19.58 -9.64 -19.05
C ILE A 234 19.37 -8.17 -18.70
N ALA A 235 18.88 -7.94 -17.49
CA ALA A 235 18.80 -6.63 -16.86
C ALA A 235 19.94 -6.48 -15.85
N ARG A 236 20.66 -5.35 -15.94
CA ARG A 236 21.65 -4.92 -14.94
C ARG A 236 21.29 -3.52 -14.46
N PHE A 237 21.49 -3.21 -13.19
CA PHE A 237 21.23 -1.86 -12.69
C PHE A 237 22.15 -0.83 -13.35
N ARG A 238 21.59 0.32 -13.70
CA ARG A 238 22.32 1.49 -14.20
C ARG A 238 23.21 2.09 -13.10
N SER A 239 24.26 2.80 -13.49
CA SER A 239 25.10 3.57 -12.55
C SER A 239 24.29 4.60 -11.78
N GLU A 240 23.37 5.29 -12.47
CA GLU A 240 22.56 6.37 -11.91
C GLU A 240 21.61 5.85 -10.81
N PHE A 241 21.24 4.57 -10.85
CA PHE A 241 20.41 3.97 -9.80
C PHE A 241 21.03 4.14 -8.41
N TYR A 242 22.35 4.01 -8.31
CA TYR A 242 23.10 4.04 -7.05
C TYR A 242 23.30 5.44 -6.49
N THR A 243 23.34 6.46 -7.37
CA THR A 243 23.73 7.82 -7.00
C THR A 243 22.62 8.85 -7.14
N SER A 244 21.51 8.51 -7.81
CA SER A 244 20.43 9.46 -8.08
C SER A 244 19.75 9.93 -6.79
N ASP A 245 19.49 11.24 -6.74
CA ASP A 245 18.69 11.93 -5.72
C ASP A 245 17.22 12.13 -6.15
N ASP A 246 16.83 11.63 -7.32
CA ASP A 246 15.42 11.58 -7.73
C ASP A 246 14.60 10.83 -6.67
N GLU A 247 13.52 11.47 -6.20
CA GLU A 247 12.72 10.99 -5.07
C GLU A 247 12.19 9.56 -5.29
N PHE A 248 11.75 9.27 -6.52
CA PHE A 248 11.20 7.95 -6.87
C PHE A 248 12.28 6.88 -6.95
N MET A 249 13.41 7.18 -7.60
CA MET A 249 14.56 6.27 -7.64
C MET A 249 15.09 5.98 -6.23
N LYS A 250 15.20 7.02 -5.40
CA LYS A 250 15.66 6.91 -4.02
C LYS A 250 14.71 6.06 -3.19
N LEU A 251 13.40 6.28 -3.29
CA LEU A 251 12.41 5.47 -2.57
C LEU A 251 12.46 3.99 -2.98
N PHE A 252 12.53 3.71 -4.28
CA PHE A 252 12.64 2.34 -4.78
C PHE A 252 13.95 1.68 -4.33
N ARG A 253 15.08 2.39 -4.46
CA ARG A 253 16.41 1.91 -4.04
C ARG A 253 16.46 1.58 -2.57
N ASP A 254 16.09 2.53 -1.72
CA ASP A 254 16.19 2.38 -0.26
C ASP A 254 15.28 1.24 0.24
N THR A 255 14.11 1.08 -0.39
CA THR A 255 13.21 -0.05 -0.11
C THR A 255 13.82 -1.37 -0.56
N LEU A 256 14.33 -1.43 -1.80
CA LEU A 256 14.96 -2.64 -2.36
C LEU A 256 16.15 -3.08 -1.48
N TYR A 257 17.01 -2.14 -1.09
CA TYR A 257 18.17 -2.41 -0.22
C TYR A 257 17.72 -3.03 1.09
N LYS A 258 16.77 -2.39 1.78
CA LYS A 258 16.23 -2.90 3.03
C LYS A 258 15.68 -4.32 2.88
N GLU A 259 14.84 -4.58 1.87
CA GLU A 259 14.18 -5.88 1.71
C GLU A 259 15.17 -6.99 1.29
N ILE A 260 16.21 -6.68 0.52
CA ILE A 260 17.26 -7.64 0.20
C ILE A 260 18.06 -8.02 1.44
N LEU A 261 18.50 -7.01 2.20
CA LEU A 261 19.36 -7.21 3.37
C LEU A 261 18.67 -7.99 4.49
N LYS A 262 17.36 -7.84 4.66
CA LYS A 262 16.56 -8.62 5.62
C LYS A 262 16.64 -10.14 5.41
N LYS A 263 16.83 -10.60 4.17
CA LYS A 263 16.86 -12.04 3.86
C LYS A 263 18.25 -12.65 3.94
N ARG A 264 19.29 -11.87 4.31
CA ARG A 264 20.63 -12.41 4.51
C ARG A 264 20.66 -13.37 5.69
N ALA A 265 21.09 -14.60 5.42
CA ALA A 265 21.41 -15.54 6.47
C ALA A 265 22.84 -15.29 6.96
N LEU A 266 23.01 -15.26 8.28
CA LEU A 266 24.30 -15.28 8.96
C LEU A 266 24.24 -16.44 9.94
N ASP A 267 25.26 -17.29 9.93
CA ASP A 267 25.39 -18.32 10.95
C ASP A 267 25.66 -17.69 12.32
N ASP A 268 25.33 -18.42 13.39
CA ASP A 268 25.38 -17.90 14.75
C ASP A 268 26.81 -17.49 15.18
N VAL A 269 27.84 -18.17 14.68
CA VAL A 269 29.25 -17.89 15.03
C VAL A 269 29.66 -16.56 14.42
N THR A 270 29.53 -16.42 13.10
CA THR A 270 29.85 -15.18 12.37
C THR A 270 29.05 -14.00 12.91
N ARG A 271 27.76 -14.20 13.20
CA ARG A 271 26.90 -13.16 13.78
C ARG A 271 27.46 -12.67 15.11
N ASN A 272 27.80 -13.58 16.02
CA ASN A 272 28.24 -13.23 17.36
C ASN A 272 29.62 -12.53 17.33
N GLU A 273 30.53 -12.97 16.47
CA GLU A 273 31.83 -12.32 16.26
C GLU A 273 31.68 -10.88 15.73
N LEU A 274 30.84 -10.68 14.71
CA LEU A 274 30.58 -9.36 14.15
C LEU A 274 29.90 -8.44 15.17
N LEU A 275 28.98 -8.96 15.98
CA LEU A 275 28.34 -8.19 17.05
C LEU A 275 29.35 -7.77 18.13
N ALA A 276 30.26 -8.66 18.53
CA ALA A 276 31.32 -8.30 19.47
C ALA A 276 32.17 -7.15 18.93
N LYS A 277 32.61 -7.24 17.67
CA LYS A 277 33.37 -6.18 17.00
C LYS A 277 32.59 -4.88 16.88
N LEU A 278 31.29 -4.92 16.56
CA LEU A 278 30.45 -3.72 16.48
C LEU A 278 30.36 -3.01 17.84
N LEU A 279 30.34 -3.76 18.95
CA LEU A 279 30.28 -3.19 20.29
C LEU A 279 31.61 -2.55 20.71
N GLU A 280 32.74 -3.04 20.18
CA GLU A 280 34.08 -2.48 20.40
C GLU A 280 34.39 -1.30 19.47
N GLU A 281 34.03 -1.43 18.19
CA GLU A 281 34.33 -0.49 17.11
C GLU A 281 33.04 -0.03 16.40
N PRO A 282 32.18 0.75 17.07
CA PRO A 282 30.84 1.09 16.57
C PRO A 282 30.82 1.98 15.33
N LEU A 283 31.95 2.60 14.97
CA LEU A 283 32.07 3.48 13.81
C LEU A 283 32.56 2.74 12.56
N ASP A 284 32.93 1.46 12.65
CA ASP A 284 33.30 0.67 11.49
C ASP A 284 32.06 0.34 10.64
N VAL A 285 31.97 1.06 9.52
CA VAL A 285 30.89 0.94 8.54
C VAL A 285 30.86 -0.46 7.89
N GLN A 286 32.02 -1.11 7.73
CA GLN A 286 32.11 -2.44 7.10
C GLN A 286 31.55 -3.53 8.01
N ILE A 287 31.81 -3.43 9.33
CA ILE A 287 31.19 -4.32 10.32
C ILE A 287 29.67 -4.11 10.32
N LEU A 288 29.23 -2.85 10.36
CA LEU A 288 27.80 -2.53 10.35
C LEU A 288 27.11 -3.01 9.07
N ALA A 289 27.74 -2.87 7.90
CA ALA A 289 27.21 -3.32 6.60
C ALA A 289 26.90 -4.82 6.59
N LYS A 290 27.68 -5.63 7.31
CA LYS A 290 27.44 -7.08 7.41
C LYS A 290 26.25 -7.43 8.30
N LEU A 291 25.88 -6.57 9.25
CA LEU A 291 24.85 -6.83 10.27
C LEU A 291 23.52 -6.09 10.02
N ILE A 292 23.53 -5.00 9.25
CA ILE A 292 22.38 -4.12 9.10
C ILE A 292 21.21 -4.80 8.37
N HIS A 293 20.00 -4.60 8.87
CA HIS A 293 18.72 -5.20 8.48
C HIS A 293 18.56 -6.72 8.64
N SER A 294 19.65 -7.48 8.74
CA SER A 294 19.61 -8.92 9.07
C SER A 294 19.64 -9.17 10.57
N VAL A 295 20.44 -8.41 11.32
CA VAL A 295 20.66 -8.59 12.76
C VAL A 295 20.26 -7.35 13.55
N VAL A 296 20.73 -6.18 13.09
CA VAL A 296 20.44 -4.88 13.72
C VAL A 296 19.76 -3.94 12.74
N THR A 297 19.01 -2.96 13.22
CA THR A 297 18.40 -1.91 12.41
C THR A 297 18.42 -0.59 13.16
N LEU A 298 18.32 0.52 12.44
CA LEU A 298 18.18 1.83 13.06
C LEU A 298 16.71 2.11 13.36
N ASN A 299 16.40 2.39 14.62
CA ASN A 299 15.11 2.87 15.04
C ASN A 299 14.94 4.33 14.63
N LYS A 300 13.89 4.64 13.86
CA LYS A 300 13.67 5.97 13.28
C LYS A 300 13.30 7.02 14.32
N ASP A 301 12.65 6.61 15.41
CA ASP A 301 12.09 7.52 16.42
C ASP A 301 13.16 8.01 17.40
N ASN A 302 14.01 7.10 17.86
CA ASN A 302 15.06 7.42 18.85
C ASN A 302 16.48 7.50 18.25
N GLY A 303 16.66 7.11 16.98
CA GLY A 303 17.94 7.15 16.28
C GLY A 303 18.99 6.15 16.78
N LYS A 304 18.60 5.12 17.54
CA LYS A 304 19.49 4.10 18.09
C LYS A 304 19.42 2.80 17.29
N LEU A 305 20.47 1.98 17.40
CA LEU A 305 20.44 0.62 16.88
C LEU A 305 19.59 -0.28 17.79
N GLU A 306 18.80 -1.14 17.17
CA GLU A 306 17.99 -2.17 17.82
C GLU A 306 18.15 -3.51 17.11
N PHE A 307 17.95 -4.61 17.82
CA PHE A 307 17.93 -5.93 17.20
C PHE A 307 16.65 -6.14 16.40
N VAL A 308 16.80 -6.69 15.20
CA VAL A 308 15.65 -7.10 14.36
C VAL A 308 14.84 -8.19 15.08
N ASN A 309 15.52 -9.13 15.74
CA ASN A 309 14.89 -10.15 16.55
C ASN A 309 14.59 -9.67 17.97
N LYS A 310 13.29 -9.57 18.29
CA LYS A 310 12.77 -9.17 19.61
C LYS A 310 12.81 -10.29 20.67
N SER A 311 13.47 -11.42 20.43
CA SER A 311 13.74 -12.43 21.47
C SER A 311 15.16 -12.37 22.06
N VAL A 312 16.03 -11.49 21.55
CA VAL A 312 17.41 -11.31 22.07
C VAL A 312 17.37 -10.83 23.52
N GLY A 313 18.23 -11.38 24.39
CA GLY A 313 18.26 -11.07 25.82
C GLY A 313 18.49 -9.58 26.14
N GLU A 314 17.94 -9.12 27.27
CA GLU A 314 17.94 -7.69 27.65
C GLU A 314 19.34 -7.09 27.81
N ASP A 315 20.32 -7.85 28.33
CA ASP A 315 21.68 -7.36 28.51
C ASP A 315 22.31 -6.91 27.17
N LEU A 316 22.23 -7.77 26.15
CA LEU A 316 22.72 -7.49 24.80
C LEU A 316 22.01 -6.28 24.17
N ARG A 317 20.69 -6.15 24.38
CA ARG A 317 19.94 -4.96 23.93
C ARG A 317 20.46 -3.69 24.57
N HIS A 318 20.65 -3.71 25.88
CA HIS A 318 21.11 -2.53 26.59
C HIS A 318 22.53 -2.13 26.17
N ARG A 319 23.39 -3.12 25.87
CA ARG A 319 24.72 -2.86 25.29
C ARG A 319 24.63 -2.23 23.90
N LEU A 320 23.75 -2.73 23.02
CA LEU A 320 23.54 -2.17 21.69
C LEU A 320 22.97 -0.74 21.74
N GLU A 321 22.06 -0.43 22.67
CA GLU A 321 21.51 0.92 22.82
C GLU A 321 22.54 1.98 23.26
N LYS A 322 23.66 1.54 23.85
CA LYS A 322 24.79 2.41 24.23
C LYS A 322 25.72 2.70 23.05
N VAL A 323 25.65 1.90 21.99
CA VAL A 323 26.41 2.12 20.76
C VAL A 323 25.93 3.40 20.09
N LYS A 324 26.85 4.35 19.90
CA LYS A 324 26.59 5.59 19.18
C LYS A 324 27.05 5.44 17.73
N VAL A 325 26.09 5.43 16.82
CA VAL A 325 26.32 5.48 15.37
C VAL A 325 25.78 6.77 14.79
N LEU A 326 26.46 7.31 13.78
CA LEU A 326 25.94 8.41 12.98
C LEU A 326 24.94 7.86 11.95
N ARG A 327 23.85 8.60 11.70
CA ARG A 327 22.89 8.23 10.64
C ARG A 327 23.55 8.09 9.27
N ALA A 328 24.54 8.93 8.98
CA ALA A 328 25.34 8.85 7.76
C ALA A 328 26.04 7.49 7.62
N ASN A 329 26.73 7.03 8.69
CA ASN A 329 27.40 5.73 8.71
C ASN A 329 26.41 4.57 8.52
N VAL A 330 25.20 4.66 9.07
CA VAL A 330 24.16 3.65 8.86
C VAL A 330 23.72 3.63 7.39
N HIS A 331 23.46 4.79 6.79
CA HIS A 331 23.09 4.88 5.38
C HIS A 331 24.19 4.35 4.47
N GLU A 332 25.44 4.70 4.75
CA GLU A 332 26.61 4.21 4.03
C GLU A 332 26.76 2.68 4.17
N ALA A 333 26.58 2.14 5.38
CA ALA A 333 26.61 0.69 5.61
C ALA A 333 25.52 -0.05 4.83
N ILE A 334 24.31 0.50 4.77
CA ILE A 334 23.21 -0.06 3.97
C ILE A 334 23.58 -0.07 2.48
N SER A 335 24.11 1.04 1.96
CA SER A 335 24.52 1.14 0.56
C SER A 335 25.63 0.14 0.23
N ILE A 336 26.73 0.13 1.00
CA ILE A 336 27.84 -0.83 0.82
C ILE A 336 27.32 -2.26 0.76
N ALA A 337 26.51 -2.63 1.75
CA ALA A 337 25.94 -3.95 1.84
C ALA A 337 25.09 -4.29 0.60
N ALA A 338 24.09 -3.48 0.28
CA ALA A 338 23.16 -3.81 -0.79
C ALA A 338 23.82 -3.76 -2.18
N GLU A 339 24.74 -2.83 -2.40
CA GLU A 339 25.47 -2.69 -3.67
C GLU A 339 26.40 -3.87 -3.94
N GLU A 340 27.02 -4.44 -2.91
CA GLU A 340 27.85 -5.65 -3.03
C GLU A 340 27.03 -6.83 -3.61
N ILE A 341 25.72 -6.90 -3.30
CA ILE A 341 24.81 -7.91 -3.88
C ILE A 341 24.39 -7.51 -5.30
N LEU A 342 23.98 -6.26 -5.49
CA LEU A 342 23.26 -5.84 -6.69
C LEU A 342 24.15 -5.56 -7.89
N ARG A 343 25.36 -5.00 -7.68
CA ARG A 343 26.29 -4.67 -8.76
C ARG A 343 26.70 -5.87 -9.62
N PRO A 344 27.05 -7.04 -9.05
CA PRO A 344 27.40 -8.21 -9.85
C PRO A 344 26.17 -8.97 -10.40
N LYS A 345 24.95 -8.66 -9.93
CA LYS A 345 23.75 -9.46 -10.25
C LYS A 345 23.29 -9.21 -11.69
N GLU A 346 23.13 -10.30 -12.43
CA GLU A 346 22.41 -10.33 -13.70
C GLU A 346 21.01 -10.87 -13.48
N ILE A 347 19.98 -10.09 -13.84
CA ILE A 347 18.59 -10.48 -13.68
C ILE A 347 18.06 -10.94 -15.05
N LYS A 348 17.61 -12.20 -15.13
CA LYS A 348 16.90 -12.67 -16.33
C LYS A 348 15.49 -12.08 -16.35
N VAL A 349 15.20 -11.32 -17.38
CA VAL A 349 13.88 -10.76 -17.65
C VAL A 349 13.33 -11.35 -18.95
N PRO A 350 12.02 -11.47 -19.11
CA PRO A 350 11.46 -12.07 -20.31
C PRO A 350 11.64 -11.12 -21.50
N VAL A 351 11.63 -11.68 -22.72
CA VAL A 351 11.85 -10.94 -23.97
C VAL A 351 11.11 -9.60 -24.07
N PRO A 352 9.81 -9.49 -23.71
CA PRO A 352 9.10 -8.24 -23.87
C PRO A 352 9.33 -7.23 -22.74
N PHE A 353 10.19 -7.53 -21.77
CA PHE A 353 10.54 -6.58 -20.72
C PHE A 353 11.16 -5.32 -21.35
N GLY A 354 10.59 -4.14 -21.05
CA GLY A 354 10.97 -2.88 -21.69
C GLY A 354 10.24 -2.50 -22.98
N ASN A 355 9.46 -3.41 -23.57
CA ASN A 355 8.70 -3.13 -24.80
C ASN A 355 7.35 -2.49 -24.46
N LYS A 356 7.06 -1.34 -25.09
CA LYS A 356 5.82 -0.57 -24.87
C LYS A 356 4.56 -1.29 -25.34
N ASP A 357 4.67 -2.24 -26.25
CA ASP A 357 3.50 -2.92 -26.81
C ASP A 357 2.79 -3.85 -25.80
N LEU A 358 3.46 -4.18 -24.68
CA LEU A 358 2.91 -5.01 -23.60
C LEU A 358 2.48 -4.24 -22.35
N THR A 359 2.76 -2.94 -22.22
CA THR A 359 2.15 -2.18 -21.12
C THR A 359 0.65 -2.25 -21.30
N VAL A 360 -0.04 -2.77 -20.28
CA VAL A 360 -1.47 -3.04 -20.24
C VAL A 360 -2.20 -2.11 -21.19
N ARG A 361 -2.65 -2.65 -22.33
CA ARG A 361 -3.83 -2.14 -23.03
C ARG A 361 -4.95 -2.25 -22.01
N GLY A 362 -5.06 -1.23 -21.15
CA GLY A 362 -6.33 -0.94 -20.52
C GLY A 362 -7.29 -0.80 -21.67
N SER A 363 -8.41 -1.51 -21.62
CA SER A 363 -9.47 -1.34 -22.59
C SER A 363 -9.59 0.16 -22.88
N GLU A 364 -9.66 0.51 -24.16
CA GLU A 364 -10.13 1.82 -24.61
C GLU A 364 -11.64 1.95 -24.29
N ASP A 365 -12.04 1.59 -23.06
CA ASP A 365 -13.33 1.95 -22.53
C ASP A 365 -13.24 3.45 -22.23
N THR A 366 -13.55 4.20 -23.29
CA THR A 366 -13.87 5.62 -23.33
C THR A 366 -15.15 5.96 -22.55
N ASN A 367 -15.60 5.07 -21.66
CA ASN A 367 -16.71 5.38 -20.78
C ASN A 367 -16.20 6.33 -19.69
N ASP A 368 -16.68 7.58 -19.78
CA ASP A 368 -16.58 8.66 -18.79
C ASP A 368 -17.25 8.33 -17.44
N ASP A 369 -17.43 7.05 -17.10
CA ASP A 369 -17.94 6.63 -15.80
C ASP A 369 -16.84 6.78 -14.75
N PHE A 370 -17.03 7.72 -13.84
CA PHE A 370 -16.16 8.03 -12.69
C PHE A 370 -16.26 6.96 -11.58
N THR A 371 -15.89 5.72 -11.89
CA THR A 371 -15.75 4.63 -10.92
C THR A 371 -14.38 4.69 -10.23
N ALA A 372 -14.25 4.10 -9.04
CA ALA A 372 -12.96 4.00 -8.35
C ALA A 372 -11.89 3.28 -9.20
N ASP A 373 -12.31 2.33 -10.04
CA ASP A 373 -11.44 1.61 -10.96
C ASP A 373 -11.04 2.48 -12.17
N SER A 374 -11.93 3.30 -12.72
CA SER A 374 -11.56 4.24 -13.80
C SER A 374 -10.64 5.35 -13.28
N ILE A 375 -10.85 5.82 -12.05
CA ILE A 375 -9.91 6.70 -11.36
C ILE A 375 -8.59 5.97 -11.15
N LEU A 376 -8.57 4.69 -10.73
CA LEU A 376 -7.34 3.93 -10.58
C LEU A 376 -6.60 3.72 -11.91
N VAL A 377 -7.32 3.54 -13.01
CA VAL A 377 -6.74 3.46 -14.37
C VAL A 377 -6.21 4.81 -14.82
N LYS A 378 -6.96 5.90 -14.63
CA LYS A 378 -6.50 7.28 -14.90
C LYS A 378 -5.27 7.61 -14.06
N VAL A 379 -5.28 7.24 -12.79
CA VAL A 379 -4.14 7.32 -11.87
C VAL A 379 -2.98 6.53 -12.45
N LYS A 380 -3.13 5.23 -12.75
CA LYS A 380 -2.07 4.40 -13.38
C LYS A 380 -1.49 5.03 -14.65
N ASN A 381 -2.34 5.54 -15.54
CA ASN A 381 -1.89 6.18 -16.77
C ASN A 381 -1.16 7.50 -16.48
N LYS A 382 -1.69 8.32 -15.58
CA LYS A 382 -1.06 9.56 -15.13
C LYS A 382 0.28 9.30 -14.44
N MET A 383 0.43 8.21 -13.70
CA MET A 383 1.71 7.79 -13.11
C MET A 383 2.74 7.47 -14.17
N VAL A 384 2.34 6.68 -15.17
CA VAL A 384 3.21 6.37 -16.30
C VAL A 384 3.60 7.64 -17.02
N GLU A 385 2.67 8.58 -17.23
CA GLU A 385 2.96 9.89 -17.82
C GLU A 385 3.91 10.74 -16.96
N MET A 386 3.67 10.88 -15.66
CA MET A 386 4.52 11.66 -14.74
C MET A 386 5.94 11.08 -14.67
N LEU A 387 6.06 9.74 -14.60
CA LEU A 387 7.35 9.05 -14.62
C LEU A 387 8.03 9.12 -16.00
N LEU A 388 7.27 9.32 -17.08
CA LEU A 388 7.81 9.58 -18.41
C LEU A 388 8.15 11.07 -18.62
N GLN A 389 7.44 12.01 -18.01
CA GLN A 389 7.73 13.43 -18.09
C GLN A 389 9.01 13.78 -17.32
N SER A 390 9.22 13.18 -16.15
CA SER A 390 10.51 13.23 -15.43
C SER A 390 11.66 12.54 -16.19
N THR A 391 11.40 11.93 -17.36
CA THR A 391 12.45 11.44 -18.28
C THR A 391 12.85 12.45 -19.35
N ARG A 392 12.09 13.55 -19.52
CA ARG A 392 12.31 14.53 -20.59
C ARG A 392 13.11 15.77 -20.15
N GLU A 393 13.35 15.94 -18.85
CA GLU A 393 14.09 17.09 -18.28
C GLU A 393 15.58 16.79 -18.00
N ILE A 394 16.21 15.88 -18.75
CA ILE A 394 17.68 15.68 -18.74
C ILE A 394 18.23 15.86 -20.15
#